data_AF-A0A2N2Q1I1-F1
#
_entry.id   AF-A0A2N2Q1I1-F1
#
_cell.length_a   1.000
_cell.length_b   1.000
_cell.length_c   1.000
_cell.angle_alpha   90.00
_cell.angle_beta   90.00
_cell.angle_gamma   90.00
#
_symmetry.space_group_name_H-M   'P 1'
#
loop_
_entity.id
_entity.type
_entity.pdbx_description
1 polymer ?
#
loop_
_entity_poly.entity_id
_entity_poly.type
_entity_poly.pdbx_seq_one_letter_code
_entity_poly.pdbx_strand_id
1 'polypeptide(L)' 'LVIGGADGLHASLKQKADWLWSLSKLTMPHGMVRVVLAEQLYRAWTVIQNHPYHRE' A
#
# COMPACT_ATOMS: atom_id res chain seq x y z
N LEU A 1 -7.83 3.54 2.54
CA LEU A 1 -6.84 2.43 2.44
C LEU A 1 -7.18 1.40 3.50
N VAL A 2 -7.17 0.11 3.15
CA VAL A 2 -7.45 -0.97 4.10
C VAL A 2 -6.34 -2.00 4.01
N ILE A 3 -5.82 -2.44 5.16
CA ILE A 3 -4.84 -3.52 5.27
C ILE A 3 -5.46 -4.61 6.15
N GLY A 4 -5.45 -5.84 5.65
CA GLY A 4 -5.99 -6.99 6.39
C GLY A 4 -5.12 -7.41 7.57
N GLY A 5 -5.69 -8.27 8.42
CA GLY A 5 -4.95 -8.96 9.46
C GLY A 5 -4.13 -10.14 8.91
N ALA A 6 -3.74 -11.07 9.78
CA ALA A 6 -3.02 -12.28 9.39
C ALA A 6 -3.77 -13.12 8.35
N ASP A 7 -5.10 -13.18 8.44
CA ASP A 7 -5.97 -13.95 7.54
C ASP A 7 -6.38 -13.17 6.27
N GLY A 8 -5.86 -11.94 6.09
CA GLY A 8 -6.17 -11.09 4.94
C GLY A 8 -7.49 -10.34 5.04
N LEU A 9 -8.14 -10.10 3.89
CA LEU A 9 -9.38 -9.35 3.77
C LEU A 9 -10.52 -10.26 3.36
N HIS A 10 -11.68 -10.11 4.00
CA HIS A 10 -12.88 -10.85 3.64
C HIS A 10 -13.33 -10.52 2.21
N ALA A 11 -13.85 -11.52 1.49
CA ALA A 11 -14.22 -11.40 0.08
C ALA A 11 -15.23 -10.28 -0.18
N SER A 12 -16.22 -10.10 0.70
CA SER A 12 -17.22 -9.04 0.57
C SER A 12 -16.64 -7.63 0.63
N LEU A 13 -15.50 -7.44 1.31
CA LEU A 13 -14.82 -6.15 1.34
C LEU A 13 -14.03 -5.92 0.05
N LYS A 14 -13.38 -6.97 -0.48
CA LYS A 14 -12.63 -6.90 -1.75
C LYS A 14 -13.55 -6.56 -2.92
N GLN A 15 -14.77 -7.10 -2.94
CA GLN A 15 -15.77 -6.81 -3.98
C GLN A 15 -16.30 -5.37 -3.94
N LYS A 16 -16.25 -4.71 -2.79
CA LYS A 16 -16.69 -3.32 -2.61
C LYS A 16 -15.57 -2.30 -2.85
N ALA A 17 -14.33 -2.75 -3.04
CA ALA A 17 -13.21 -1.85 -3.20
C ALA A 17 -13.17 -1.29 -4.62
N ASP A 18 -13.09 0.03 -4.74
CA ASP A 18 -12.90 0.69 -6.04
C ASP A 18 -11.59 0.27 -6.70
N TRP A 19 -10.56 -0.01 -5.88
CA TRP A 19 -9.23 -0.42 -6.31
C TRP A 19 -8.66 -1.50 -5.41
N LEU A 20 -7.97 -2.47 -6.02
CA LEU A 20 -7.18 -3.48 -5.33
C LEU A 20 -5.70 -3.31 -5.71
N TRP A 21 -4.87 -2.95 -4.73
CA TRP A 21 -3.44 -2.74 -4.94
C TRP A 21 -2.64 -3.95 -4.45
N SER A 22 -1.67 -4.39 -5.27
CA SER A 22 -0.64 -5.34 -4.87
C SER A 22 0.66 -4.58 -4.66
N LEU A 23 1.24 -4.67 -3.46
CA LEU A 23 2.55 -4.09 -3.16
C LEU A 23 3.71 -4.99 -3.60
N SER A 24 3.46 -6.30 -3.72
CA SER A 24 4.43 -7.32 -4.11
C SER A 24 3.72 -8.65 -4.38
N LYS A 25 4.41 -9.59 -5.01
CA LYS A 25 4.01 -11.01 -5.10
C LYS A 25 4.32 -11.79 -3.80
N LEU A 26 5.08 -11.21 -2.87
CA LEU A 26 5.41 -11.83 -1.60
C LEU A 26 4.31 -11.61 -0.55
N THR A 27 4.12 -12.60 0.32
CA THR A 27 3.31 -12.45 1.54
C THR A 27 4.10 -11.67 2.58
N MET A 28 3.69 -10.44 2.85
CA MET A 28 4.34 -9.58 3.85
C MET A 28 3.58 -9.60 5.18
N PRO A 29 4.29 -9.55 6.33
CA PRO A 29 3.65 -9.32 7.62
C PRO A 29 2.86 -8.01 7.61
N HIS A 30 1.64 -8.02 8.13
CA HIS A 30 0.75 -6.84 8.08
C HIS A 30 1.35 -5.58 8.73
N GLY A 31 2.24 -5.73 9.72
CA GLY A 31 3.00 -4.62 10.30
C GLY A 31 3.97 -3.95 9.30
N MET A 32 4.67 -4.76 8.50
CA MET A 32 5.57 -4.26 7.45
C MET A 32 4.80 -3.58 6.31
N VAL A 33 3.64 -4.13 5.93
CA VAL A 33 2.77 -3.54 4.90
C VAL A 33 2.38 -2.10 5.23
N ARG A 34 2.13 -1.78 6.51
CA ARG A 34 1.80 -0.41 6.95
C ARG A 34 2.95 0.57 6.67
N VAL A 35 4.18 0.17 7.00
CA VAL A 35 5.37 1.01 6.82
C VAL A 35 5.66 1.20 5.33
N VAL A 36 5.65 0.12 4.54
CA VAL A 36 5.88 0.17 3.09
C VAL A 36 4.82 1.03 2.40
N LEU A 37 3.54 0.87 2.76
CA LEU A 37 2.47 1.66 2.17
C LEU A 37 2.61 3.15 2.51
N ALA A 38 2.95 3.48 3.77
CA ALA A 38 3.16 4.88 4.17
C ALA A 38 4.33 5.52 3.41
N GLU A 39 5.44 4.80 3.26
CA GLU A 39 6.59 5.28 2.49
C GLU A 39 6.24 5.48 1.01
N GLN A 40 5.54 4.53 0.40
CA GLN A 40 5.15 4.63 -1.01
C GLN A 40 4.15 5.75 -1.28
N LEU A 41 3.25 6.06 -0.33
CA LEU A 41 2.37 7.23 -0.44
C LEU A 41 3.15 8.54 -0.31
N TYR A 42 4.11 8.60 0.61
CA TYR A 42 5.00 9.74 0.72
C TYR A 42 5.82 9.93 -0.55
N ARG A 43 6.38 8.86 -1.10
CA ARG A 43 7.07 8.88 -2.40
C ARG A 43 6.16 9.44 -3.49
N ALA A 44 4.94 8.90 -3.64
CA ALA A 44 3.98 9.39 -4.65
C ALA A 44 3.69 10.89 -4.48
N TRP A 45 3.47 11.34 -3.24
CA TRP A 45 3.26 12.75 -2.95
C TRP A 45 4.48 13.60 -3.34
N THR A 46 5.70 13.17 -2.98
CA THR A 46 6.92 13.91 -3.33
C THR A 46 7.12 14.05 -4.84
N VAL A 47 6.77 13.02 -5.62
CA VAL A 47 6.78 13.07 -7.10
C VAL A 47 5.78 14.12 -7.59
N ILE A 48 4.55 14.13 -7.08
CA ILE A 48 3.52 15.11 -7.45
C ILE A 48 3.96 16.54 -7.12
N GLN A 49 4.70 16.73 -6.02
CA GLN A 49 5.22 18.03 -5.60
C GLN A 49 6.56 18.42 -6.25
N ASN A 50 7.10 17.61 -7.16
CA ASN A 50 8.45 17.78 -7.71
C ASN A 50 9.55 17.92 -6.63
N HIS A 51 9.36 17.26 -5.49
CA HIS A 51 10.31 17.26 -4.39
C HIS A 51 11.44 16.23 -4.65
N PRO A 52 12.72 16.55 -4.35
CA PRO A 52 13.88 15.72 -4.72
C PRO A 52 14.08 14.45 -3.86
N TYR A 53 12.99 13.90 -3.31
CA TYR A 53 13.04 12.70 -2.47
C TYR A 53 13.16 11.42 -3.30
N HIS A 54 12.38 11.32 -4.38
CA HIS A 54 12.59 10.27 -5.34
C HIS A 54 13.81 10.63 -6.18
N ARG A 55 14.92 9.98 -5.88
CA ARG A 55 16.14 10.03 -6.69
C ARG A 55 16.13 8.82 -7.60
N GLU A 56 16.23 9.05 -8.90
CA GLU A 56 16.70 8.03 -9.86
C GLU A 56 18.21 7.84 -9.69
#